data_AF-A0A537SQ56-F1
#
_entry.id   AF-A0A537SQ56-F1
#
_cell.length_a   1.000
_cell.length_b   1.000
_cell.length_c   1.000
_cell.angle_alpha   90.00
_cell.angle_beta   90.00
_cell.angle_gamma   90.00
#
_symmetry.space_group_name_H-M   'P 1'
#
loop_
_entity.id
_entity.type
_entity.pdbx_description
1 polymer ?
#
loop_
_entity_poly.entity_id
_entity_poly.type
_entity_poly.pdbx_seq_one_letter_code
_entity_poly.pdbx_strand_id
1 'polypeptide(L)' 'MGPITSVMAEELTRALGEAVIRTWSHLPKGVQNCLFQEAVTSQGESIRPQLALFLHEKHPRTSDPLGKPREMMEPDSLGG' A
#
# COMPACT_ATOMS: atom_id res chain seq x y z
N MET A 1 -31.71 -12.80 2.85
CA MET A 1 -30.81 -11.84 2.21
C MET A 1 -31.05 -11.93 0.72
N GLY A 2 -31.53 -10.87 0.06
CA GLY A 2 -31.77 -10.86 -1.39
C GLY A 2 -30.45 -10.94 -2.18
N PRO A 3 -30.48 -11.32 -3.47
CA PRO A 3 -29.28 -11.37 -4.28
C PRO A 3 -28.63 -9.98 -4.37
N ILE A 4 -27.30 -9.92 -4.21
CA ILE A 4 -26.54 -8.69 -4.49
C ILE A 4 -26.74 -8.41 -5.98
N THR A 5 -27.34 -7.27 -6.30
CA THR A 5 -27.49 -6.83 -7.69
C THR A 5 -26.13 -6.39 -8.23
N SER A 6 -25.96 -6.41 -9.55
CA SER A 6 -24.72 -5.94 -10.19
C SER A 6 -24.32 -4.53 -9.73
N VAL A 7 -25.30 -3.64 -9.61
CA VAL A 7 -25.08 -2.26 -9.14
C VAL A 7 -24.55 -2.23 -7.70
N MET A 8 -25.15 -3.02 -6.81
CA MET A 8 -24.66 -3.14 -5.42
C MET A 8 -23.25 -3.74 -5.37
N ALA A 9 -22.94 -4.71 -6.23
CA ALA A 9 -21.60 -5.31 -6.31
C ALA A 9 -20.54 -4.29 -6.74
N GLU A 10 -20.85 -3.43 -7.72
CA GLU A 10 -19.96 -2.37 -8.17
C GLU A 10 -19.71 -1.31 -7.08
N GLU A 11 -20.77 -0.88 -6.38
CA GLU A 11 -20.66 0.06 -5.27
C GLU A 11 -19.82 -0.50 -4.11
N LEU A 12 -20.03 -1.76 -3.75
CA LEU A 12 -19.26 -2.44 -2.71
C LEU A 12 -17.79 -2.61 -3.11
N THR A 13 -17.53 -2.98 -4.37
CA THR A 13 -16.17 -3.11 -4.90
C THR A 13 -15.44 -1.77 -4.89
N ARG A 14 -16.14 -0.70 -5.29
CA ARG A 14 -15.60 0.66 -5.25
C ARG A 14 -15.32 1.12 -3.82
N ALA A 15 -16.26 0.92 -2.90
CA ALA A 15 -16.09 1.29 -1.50
C ALA A 15 -14.89 0.55 -0.86
N LEU A 16 -14.73 -0.74 -1.16
CA LEU A 16 -13.58 -1.53 -0.72
C LEU A 16 -12.27 -1.02 -1.33
N GLY A 17 -12.24 -0.75 -2.63
CA GLY A 17 -11.07 -0.18 -3.31
C GLY A 17 -10.66 1.17 -2.72
N GLU A 18 -11.61 2.06 -2.46
CA GLU A 18 -11.35 3.36 -1.81
C GLU A 18 -10.81 3.20 -0.38
N ALA A 19 -11.36 2.26 0.40
CA ALA A 19 -10.87 1.96 1.75
C ALA A 19 -9.43 1.41 1.75
N VAL A 20 -9.12 0.50 0.81
CA VAL A 20 -7.76 -0.03 0.60
C VAL A 20 -6.80 1.09 0.23
N ILE A 21 -7.17 1.96 -0.72
CA ILE A 21 -6.34 3.10 -1.09
C ILE A 21 -6.11 4.03 0.10
N ARG A 22 -7.12 4.29 0.94
CA ARG A 22 -6.96 5.14 2.14
C ARG A 22 -6.05 4.52 3.20
N THR A 23 -6.10 3.20 3.36
CA THR A 23 -5.36 2.47 4.39
C THR A 23 -4.04 1.90 3.90
N TRP A 24 -3.69 2.08 2.63
CA TRP A 24 -2.53 1.46 1.98
C TRP A 24 -1.22 1.58 2.78
N SER A 25 -0.90 2.78 3.29
CA SER A 25 0.30 3.02 4.11
C SER A 25 0.33 2.30 5.46
N HIS A 26 -0.82 1.83 5.96
CA HIS A 26 -0.94 1.02 7.18
C HIS A 26 -0.86 -0.48 6.89
N LEU A 27 -0.97 -0.89 5.62
CA LEU A 27 -0.89 -2.30 5.23
C LEU A 27 0.57 -2.79 5.31
N PRO A 28 0.83 -4.03 5.76
CA PRO A 28 2.14 -4.65 5.66
C PRO A 28 2.63 -4.70 4.22
N LYS A 29 3.95 -4.58 4.00
CA LYS A 29 4.56 -4.59 2.65
C LYS A 29 4.18 -5.84 1.83
N GLY A 30 4.04 -7.01 2.47
CA GLY A 30 3.58 -8.24 1.80
C GLY A 30 2.15 -8.10 1.26
N VAL A 31 1.23 -7.51 2.02
CA VAL A 31 -0.15 -7.28 1.61
C VAL A 31 -0.23 -6.23 0.50
N GLN A 32 0.55 -5.15 0.60
CA GLN A 32 0.65 -4.15 -0.48
C GLN A 32 1.12 -4.81 -1.79
N ASN A 33 2.13 -5.67 -1.75
CA ASN A 33 2.64 -6.36 -2.93
C ASN A 33 1.60 -7.32 -3.51
N CYS A 34 0.94 -8.14 -2.68
CA CYS A 34 -0.12 -9.04 -3.13
C CYS A 34 -1.26 -8.28 -3.83
N LEU A 35 -1.78 -7.21 -3.23
CA LEU A 35 -2.86 -6.41 -3.82
C LEU A 35 -2.41 -5.74 -5.13
N PHE A 36 -1.16 -5.28 -5.18
CA PHE A 36 -0.60 -4.68 -6.38
C PHE A 36 -0.45 -5.69 -7.52
N GLN A 37 0.11 -6.88 -7.24
CA GLN A 37 0.24 -7.94 -8.23
C GLN A 37 -1.13 -8.41 -8.71
N GLU A 38 -2.08 -8.66 -7.81
CA GLU A 38 -3.44 -9.08 -8.21
C GLU A 38 -4.12 -8.05 -9.11
N ALA A 39 -3.99 -6.75 -8.80
CA ALA A 39 -4.55 -5.69 -9.65
C ALA A 39 -3.90 -5.68 -11.05
N VAL A 40 -2.58 -5.85 -11.11
CA VAL A 40 -1.83 -5.92 -12.38
C VAL A 40 -2.16 -7.20 -13.17
N THR A 41 -2.30 -8.34 -12.51
CA THR A 41 -2.69 -9.61 -13.14
C THR A 41 -4.12 -9.53 -13.68
N SER A 42 -5.03 -8.87 -12.95
CA SER A 42 -6.43 -8.73 -13.37
C SER A 42 -6.64 -7.77 -14.54
N GLN A 43 -5.88 -6.66 -14.60
CA GLN A 43 -6.06 -5.62 -15.63
C GLN A 43 -4.99 -5.63 -16.74
N GLY A 44 -3.89 -6.36 -16.52
CA GLY A 44 -2.75 -6.48 -17.43
C GLY A 44 -1.52 -5.68 -16.99
N GLU A 45 -0.34 -6.13 -17.44
CA GLU A 45 0.95 -5.52 -17.06
C GLU A 45 1.07 -4.04 -17.44
N SER A 46 0.30 -3.58 -18.43
CA SER A 46 0.29 -2.19 -18.89
C SER A 46 -0.10 -1.18 -17.80
N ILE A 47 -0.90 -1.59 -16.81
CA ILE A 47 -1.34 -0.68 -15.74
C ILE A 47 -0.31 -0.56 -14.61
N ARG A 48 0.69 -1.45 -14.56
CA ARG A 48 1.70 -1.52 -13.51
C ARG A 48 2.39 -0.17 -13.23
N PRO A 49 2.93 0.56 -14.22
CA PRO A 49 3.58 1.84 -13.94
C PRO A 49 2.58 2.91 -13.46
N GLN A 50 1.37 2.92 -14.00
CA GLN A 50 0.32 3.88 -13.62
C GLN A 50 -0.17 3.64 -12.18
N LEU A 51 -0.38 2.38 -11.82
CA LEU A 51 -0.79 1.98 -10.48
C LEU A 51 0.28 2.29 -9.44
N ALA A 52 1.56 2.06 -9.77
CA ALA A 52 2.67 2.40 -8.88
C ALA A 52 2.71 3.92 -8.62
N LEU A 53 2.65 4.73 -9.68
CA LEU A 53 2.61 6.19 -9.55
C LEU A 53 1.43 6.67 -8.71
N PHE A 54 0.23 6.13 -8.96
CA PHE A 54 -0.97 6.47 -8.22
C PHE A 54 -0.82 6.19 -6.71
N LEU A 55 -0.29 5.02 -6.35
CA LEU A 55 -0.08 4.64 -4.95
C LEU A 55 1.05 5.45 -4.29
N HIS A 56 2.11 5.77 -5.04
CA HIS A 56 3.22 6.60 -4.54
C HIS A 56 2.80 8.05 -4.29
N GLU A 57 2.00 8.64 -5.19
CA GLU A 57 1.46 10.01 -5.01
C GLU A 57 0.58 10.10 -3.76
N LYS A 58 -0.25 9.08 -3.51
CA LYS A 58 -1.14 9.02 -2.35
C LYS A 58 -0.42 8.67 -1.04
N HIS A 59 0.67 7.91 -1.11
CA HIS A 59 1.38 7.38 0.06
C HIS A 59 2.90 7.57 -0.04
N PRO A 60 3.41 8.81 0.14
CA PRO A 60 4.84 9.10 0.06
C PRO A 60 5.70 8.33 1.09
N ARG A 61 5.11 7.77 2.16
CA ARG A 61 5.81 6.87 3.11
C ARG A 61 6.19 5.50 2.52
N THR A 62 5.65 5.13 1.37
CA THR A 62 6.07 3.91 0.66
C THR A 62 7.34 4.13 -0.18
N SER A 63 7.78 5.39 -0.33
CA SER A 63 9.02 5.78 -0.99
C SER A 63 10.25 5.69 -0.10
N ASP A 64 10.21 4.89 0.98
CA ASP A 64 11.29 4.84 1.97
C ASP A 64 12.28 3.69 1.67
N PRO A 65 13.46 3.99 1.08
CA PRO A 65 14.64 3.13 1.11
C PRO A 65 15.49 3.33 2.38
N LEU A 66 15.09 4.18 3.34
CA LEU A 66 15.84 4.40 4.57
C LEU A 66 14.95 4.16 5.78
N GLY A 67 14.78 2.88 6.09
CA GLY A 67 14.46 2.49 7.45
C GLY A 67 15.48 3.15 8.36
N LYS A 68 15.02 4.22 9.02
CA LYS A 68 15.45 4.77 10.32
C LYS A 68 16.96 4.66 10.55
N PRO A 69 17.74 5.75 10.59
CA PRO A 69 19.08 5.71 11.16
C PRO A 69 18.94 5.04 12.52
N ARG A 70 19.46 3.82 12.59
CA ARG A 70 19.52 3.01 13.79
C ARG A 70 20.03 3.95 14.87
N GLU A 71 19.24 4.12 15.94
CA GLU A 71 19.67 4.77 17.18
C GLU A 71 21.16 4.52 17.37
N MET A 72 21.97 5.55 17.14
CA MET A 72 23.35 5.55 17.59
C MET A 72 23.23 5.74 19.09
N MET A 73 23.09 4.62 19.78
CA MET A 73 23.45 4.48 21.18
C MET A 73 24.85 5.07 21.31
N GLU A 74 24.97 6.27 21.87
CA GLU A 74 26.21 6.76 22.42
C GLU A 74 26.38 6.01 23.75
N PRO A 75 27.28 5.00 23.86
CA PRO A 75 27.66 4.56 25.19
C PRO A 75 28.58 5.64 25.76
N ASP A 76 28.20 6.17 26.92
CA ASP A 76 29.05 6.89 27.85
C ASP A 76 30.51 6.40 27.75
N SER A 77 31.40 7.23 27.19
CA SER A 77 32.83 7.04 27.30
C SER A 77 33.32 7.73 28.57
N LEU A 78 33.35 6.95 29.65
CA LEU A 78 34.08 7.24 30.87
C LEU A 78 35.52 6.74 30.67
N GLY A 79 36.48 7.65 30.49
CA GLY A 79 37.90 7.27 30.42
C GLY A 79 38.81 8.38 29.89
N GLY A 80 39.51 9.03 30.82
CA GLY A 80 40.57 10.01 30.57
C GLY A 80 40.97 10.70 31.85
#